data_AF-A0A8E2KV48-F1
#
_entry.id   AF-A0A8E2KV48-F1
#
_cell.length_a   1.000
_cell.length_b   1.000
_cell.length_c   1.000
_cell.angle_alpha   90.00
_cell.angle_beta   90.00
_cell.angle_gamma   90.00
#
_symmetry.space_group_name_H-M   'P 1'
#
loop_
_entity.id
_entity.type
_entity.pdbx_description
1 polymer ?
#
loop_
_entity_poly.entity_id
_entity_poly.type
_entity_poly.pdbx_seq_one_letter_code
_entity_poly.pdbx_strand_id
1 'polypeptide(L)'
;MDMTQRTHTSTKALTMTIGEWRLRLAELCRDCVLTDSDDEGDCLRVAHALMMQAPETPGAAGGFDLAMALAHLPPMARIECLIEQGALDSVALALLPEEASYLMSRSIEGAWLASVFLPGMEEEVTSEGGSLAMALTSALLAALAHVTQSNGAVAVAARERDARSQGSDAYADNLWQRPAGTLLN
;
A
#
# COMPACT_ATOMS: atom_id res chain seq x y z
N MET A 1 -43.93 -3.79 -31.99
CA MET A 1 -43.60 -2.74 -30.99
C MET A 1 -42.34 -3.21 -30.30
N ASP A 2 -41.26 -2.50 -30.56
CA ASP A 2 -39.89 -2.97 -30.53
C ASP A 2 -39.23 -2.80 -29.15
N MET A 3 -38.27 -3.69 -28.91
CA MET A 3 -37.44 -3.85 -27.72
C MET A 3 -36.64 -2.59 -27.37
N THR A 4 -36.60 -2.23 -26.09
CA THR A 4 -35.48 -1.45 -25.53
C THR A 4 -35.00 -2.11 -24.24
N GLN A 5 -34.20 -3.17 -24.41
CA GLN A 5 -33.28 -3.63 -23.38
C GLN A 5 -32.25 -2.51 -23.16
N ARG A 6 -32.35 -1.81 -22.03
CA ARG A 6 -31.27 -0.95 -21.55
C ARG A 6 -30.11 -1.86 -21.15
N THR A 7 -29.10 -1.92 -22.01
CA THR A 7 -27.79 -2.47 -21.68
C THR A 7 -27.20 -1.64 -20.56
N HIS A 8 -27.23 -2.16 -19.33
CA HIS A 8 -26.35 -1.70 -18.27
C HIS A 8 -24.92 -2.03 -18.69
N THR A 9 -24.21 -1.04 -19.21
CA THR A 9 -22.76 -1.08 -19.35
C THR A 9 -22.19 -1.16 -17.93
N SER A 10 -21.86 -2.38 -17.50
CA SER A 10 -21.08 -2.64 -16.31
C SER A 10 -19.69 -2.02 -16.53
N THR A 11 -19.48 -0.81 -16.03
CA THR A 11 -18.17 -0.17 -15.94
C THR A 11 -17.30 -1.07 -15.06
N LYS A 12 -16.50 -1.93 -15.70
CA LYS A 12 -15.50 -2.74 -15.05
C LYS A 12 -14.51 -1.75 -14.44
N ALA A 13 -14.58 -1.53 -13.13
CA ALA A 13 -13.60 -0.71 -12.42
C ALA A 13 -12.23 -1.29 -12.76
N LEU A 14 -11.39 -0.50 -13.44
CA LEU A 14 -10.03 -0.89 -13.75
C LEU A 14 -9.28 -0.94 -12.42
N THR A 15 -9.09 -2.14 -11.89
CA THR A 15 -8.34 -2.36 -10.66
C THR A 15 -6.89 -1.93 -10.92
N MET A 16 -6.44 -0.89 -10.21
CA MET A 16 -5.08 -0.38 -10.33
C MET A 16 -4.09 -1.46 -9.87
N THR A 17 -2.94 -1.60 -10.54
CA THR A 17 -1.91 -2.55 -10.10
C THR A 17 -1.18 -2.04 -8.87
N ILE A 18 -0.54 -2.94 -8.10
CA ILE A 18 0.29 -2.55 -6.95
C ILE A 18 1.46 -1.63 -7.36
N GLY A 19 2.02 -1.82 -8.55
CA GLY A 19 3.09 -0.97 -9.07
C GLY A 19 2.62 0.46 -9.37
N GLU A 20 1.46 0.59 -10.03
CA GLU A 20 0.84 1.88 -10.31
C GLU A 20 0.41 2.59 -9.03
N TRP A 21 -0.24 1.89 -8.10
CA TRP A 21 -0.65 2.45 -6.81
C TRP A 21 0.55 3.00 -6.03
N ARG A 22 1.65 2.23 -5.97
CA ARG A 22 2.90 2.68 -5.33
C ARG A 22 3.52 3.89 -6.00
N LEU A 23 3.50 3.95 -7.34
CA LEU A 23 4.00 5.11 -8.06
C LEU A 23 3.17 6.36 -7.73
N ARG A 24 1.84 6.23 -7.70
CA ARG A 24 0.91 7.30 -7.32
C ARG A 24 1.12 7.77 -5.88
N LEU A 25 1.37 6.85 -4.94
CA LEU A 25 1.71 7.22 -3.56
C LEU A 25 3.00 8.04 -3.50
N ALA A 26 4.03 7.62 -4.24
CA ALA A 26 5.31 8.31 -4.26
C ALA A 26 5.22 9.69 -4.94
N GLU A 27 4.38 9.84 -5.97
CA GLU A 27 4.04 11.13 -6.57
C GLU A 27 3.36 12.04 -5.55
N LEU A 28 2.27 11.57 -4.95
CA LEU A 28 1.51 12.36 -3.98
C LEU A 28 2.34 12.73 -2.74
N CYS A 29 3.22 11.85 -2.28
CA CYS A 29 4.17 12.16 -1.20
C CYS A 29 5.03 13.39 -1.52
N ARG A 30 5.53 13.52 -2.77
CA ARG A 30 6.27 14.72 -3.19
C ARG A 30 5.36 15.94 -3.28
N ASP A 31 4.14 15.76 -3.76
CA ASP A 31 3.17 16.84 -3.87
C ASP A 31 2.82 17.39 -2.48
N CYS A 32 2.61 16.55 -1.45
CA CYS A 32 2.38 16.97 -0.07
C CYS A 32 3.47 17.91 0.46
N VAL A 33 4.74 17.64 0.15
CA VAL A 33 5.89 18.47 0.60
C VAL A 33 5.87 19.86 -0.06
N LEU A 34 5.37 19.94 -1.29
CA LEU A 34 5.33 21.16 -2.10
C LEU A 34 3.97 21.88 -2.04
N THR A 35 3.00 21.34 -1.28
CA THR A 35 1.62 21.85 -1.25
C THR A 35 1.55 23.17 -0.47
N ASP A 36 0.91 24.17 -1.08
CA ASP A 36 0.56 25.43 -0.42
C ASP A 36 -0.65 25.26 0.49
N SER A 37 -0.80 26.13 1.49
CA SER A 37 -1.86 26.02 2.52
C SER A 37 -3.29 25.95 1.97
N ASP A 38 -3.53 26.59 0.83
CA ASP A 38 -4.86 26.65 0.21
C ASP A 38 -5.24 25.32 -0.49
N ASP A 39 -4.25 24.50 -0.83
CA ASP A 39 -4.42 23.25 -1.60
C ASP A 39 -4.31 21.98 -0.73
N GLU A 40 -3.98 22.11 0.56
CA GLU A 40 -3.82 20.96 1.47
C GLU A 40 -5.07 20.06 1.53
N GLY A 41 -6.26 20.67 1.48
CA GLY A 41 -7.52 19.92 1.45
C GLY A 41 -7.65 19.01 0.22
N ASP A 42 -7.26 19.50 -0.96
CA ASP A 42 -7.27 18.71 -2.19
C ASP A 42 -6.26 17.57 -2.14
N CYS A 43 -5.07 17.83 -1.57
CA CYS A 43 -4.06 16.81 -1.35
C CYS A 43 -4.58 15.66 -0.46
N LEU A 44 -5.28 15.98 0.63
CA LEU A 44 -5.90 15.00 1.52
C LEU A 44 -7.05 14.21 0.86
N ARG A 45 -7.84 14.85 -0.02
CA ARG A 45 -8.86 14.14 -0.83
C ARG A 45 -8.21 13.12 -1.75
N VAL A 46 -7.12 13.49 -2.42
CA VAL A 46 -6.39 12.59 -3.31
C VAL A 46 -5.77 11.44 -2.51
N ALA A 47 -5.20 11.72 -1.33
CA ALA A 47 -4.65 10.69 -0.44
C ALA A 47 -5.72 9.67 -0.02
N HIS A 48 -6.87 10.15 0.46
CA HIS A 48 -8.01 9.29 0.82
C HIS A 48 -8.49 8.44 -0.36
N ALA A 49 -8.74 9.08 -1.51
CA ALA A 49 -9.21 8.39 -2.70
C ALA A 49 -8.22 7.34 -3.21
N LEU A 50 -6.91 7.60 -3.07
CA LEU A 50 -5.87 6.67 -3.45
C LEU A 50 -5.81 5.47 -2.49
N MET A 51 -5.96 5.69 -1.18
CA MET A 51 -6.02 4.60 -0.20
C MET A 51 -7.26 3.72 -0.39
N MET A 52 -8.43 4.31 -0.71
CA MET A 52 -9.65 3.56 -1.04
C MET A 52 -9.52 2.70 -2.32
N GLN A 53 -8.54 3.01 -3.17
CA GLN A 53 -8.22 2.27 -4.40
C GLN A 53 -7.01 1.34 -4.22
N ALA A 54 -6.62 1.05 -2.98
CA ALA A 54 -5.56 0.10 -2.69
C ALA A 54 -5.85 -1.27 -3.35
N PRO A 55 -4.89 -1.84 -4.10
CA PRO A 55 -5.10 -3.13 -4.72
C PRO A 55 -5.13 -4.25 -3.68
N GLU A 56 -5.96 -5.26 -3.93
CA GLU A 56 -5.98 -6.48 -3.14
C GLU A 56 -4.62 -7.19 -3.26
N THR A 57 -3.84 -7.14 -2.18
CA THR A 57 -2.62 -7.94 -2.04
C THR A 57 -2.95 -9.18 -1.23
N PRO A 58 -2.70 -10.41 -1.75
CA PRO A 58 -2.82 -11.61 -0.93
C PRO A 58 -1.89 -11.46 0.27
N GLY A 59 -2.45 -11.45 1.48
CA GLY A 59 -1.68 -11.34 2.72
C GLY A 59 -0.61 -12.42 2.74
N ALA A 60 0.66 -12.03 2.61
CA ALA A 60 1.76 -12.94 2.87
C ALA A 60 1.68 -13.30 4.36
N ALA A 61 1.74 -14.60 4.68
CA ALA A 61 1.73 -15.05 6.07
C ALA A 61 2.87 -14.37 6.86
N GLY A 62 2.52 -13.39 7.71
CA GLY A 62 3.45 -12.59 8.50
C GLY A 62 3.76 -11.17 7.99
N GLY A 63 3.10 -10.68 6.94
CA GLY A 63 3.27 -9.32 6.40
C GLY A 63 2.16 -8.33 6.77
N PHE A 64 2.38 -7.04 6.52
CA PHE A 64 1.37 -5.99 6.62
C PHE A 64 0.17 -6.27 5.70
N ASP A 65 -0.99 -6.55 6.28
CA ASP A 65 -2.25 -6.77 5.56
C ASP A 65 -2.85 -5.41 5.18
N LEU A 66 -2.62 -5.00 3.93
CA LEU A 66 -3.05 -3.71 3.40
C LEU A 66 -4.58 -3.54 3.43
N ALA A 67 -5.34 -4.61 3.20
CA ALA A 67 -6.79 -4.54 3.17
C ALA A 67 -7.35 -4.30 4.58
N MET A 68 -6.82 -5.00 5.57
CA MET A 68 -7.18 -4.78 6.98
C MET A 68 -6.75 -3.41 7.48
N ALA A 69 -5.50 -3.01 7.19
CA ALA A 69 -4.96 -1.74 7.65
C ALA A 69 -5.77 -0.52 7.15
N LEU A 70 -6.40 -0.62 5.98
CA LEU A 70 -7.19 0.47 5.38
C LEU A 70 -8.71 0.30 5.57
N ALA A 71 -9.17 -0.75 6.23
CA ALA A 71 -10.59 -1.02 6.43
C ALA A 71 -11.29 0.02 7.33
N HIS A 72 -10.53 0.70 8.19
CA HIS A 72 -11.04 1.72 9.12
C HIS A 72 -11.27 3.09 8.46
N LEU A 73 -10.87 3.27 7.18
CA LEU A 73 -10.92 4.58 6.53
C LEU A 73 -12.34 5.15 6.55
N PRO A 74 -12.51 6.40 7.00
CA PRO A 74 -13.83 7.02 7.06
C PRO A 74 -14.39 7.23 5.64
N PRO A 75 -15.72 7.31 5.47
CA PRO A 75 -16.31 7.64 4.18
C PRO A 75 -15.92 9.06 3.75
N MET A 76 -15.82 9.31 2.44
CA MET A 76 -15.42 10.62 1.89
C MET A 76 -16.26 11.79 2.45
N ALA A 77 -17.57 11.60 2.65
CA ALA A 77 -18.42 12.63 3.25
C ALA A 77 -17.96 13.11 4.64
N ARG A 78 -17.34 12.21 5.43
CA ARG A 78 -16.75 12.58 6.73
C ARG A 78 -15.44 13.35 6.55
N ILE A 79 -14.64 13.00 5.55
CA ILE A 79 -13.42 13.73 5.18
C ILE A 79 -13.76 15.15 4.75
N GLU A 80 -14.71 15.31 3.82
CA GLU A 80 -15.18 16.62 3.34
C GLU A 80 -15.66 17.51 4.50
N CYS A 81 -16.46 16.94 5.41
CA CYS A 81 -16.95 17.64 6.59
C CYS A 81 -15.80 18.19 7.48
N LEU A 82 -14.70 17.44 7.62
CA LEU A 82 -13.53 17.89 8.38
C LEU A 82 -12.73 18.95 7.63
N ILE A 83 -12.57 18.81 6.31
CA ILE A 83 -11.88 19.79 5.46
C ILE A 83 -12.63 21.13 5.47
N GLU A 84 -13.96 21.11 5.31
CA GLU A 84 -14.81 22.31 5.37
C GLU A 84 -14.73 23.03 6.74
N GLN A 85 -14.45 22.29 7.81
CA GLN A 85 -14.24 22.83 9.16
C GLN A 85 -12.79 23.30 9.41
N GLY A 86 -11.89 23.13 8.44
CA GLY A 86 -10.46 23.44 8.59
C GLY A 86 -9.71 22.44 9.48
N ALA A 87 -10.29 21.28 9.78
CA ALA A 87 -9.72 20.28 10.67
C ALA A 87 -8.76 19.31 9.93
N LEU A 88 -7.79 19.86 9.18
CA LEU A 88 -6.91 19.09 8.29
C LEU A 88 -6.04 18.08 9.05
N ASP A 89 -5.56 18.43 10.25
CA ASP A 89 -4.80 17.51 11.10
C ASP A 89 -5.63 16.29 11.51
N SER A 90 -6.94 16.48 11.73
CA SER A 90 -7.86 15.38 12.03
C SER A 90 -8.09 14.48 10.82
N VAL A 91 -8.06 15.03 9.61
CA VAL A 91 -8.11 14.24 8.37
C VAL A 91 -6.86 13.39 8.25
N ALA A 92 -5.67 13.98 8.39
CA ALA A 92 -4.41 13.25 8.31
C ALA A 92 -4.31 12.12 9.35
N LEU A 93 -4.76 12.37 10.59
CA LEU A 93 -4.83 11.35 11.63
C LEU A 93 -5.86 10.24 11.29
N ALA A 94 -6.99 10.58 10.68
CA ALA A 94 -8.00 9.61 10.27
C ALA A 94 -7.59 8.73 9.07
N LEU A 95 -6.49 9.07 8.38
CA LEU A 95 -5.90 8.24 7.32
C LEU A 95 -4.91 7.19 7.87
N LEU A 96 -4.41 7.37 9.09
CA LEU A 96 -3.45 6.44 9.69
C LEU A 96 -4.11 5.10 10.04
N PRO A 97 -3.52 3.95 9.64
CA PRO A 97 -3.92 2.64 10.16
C PRO A 97 -4.00 2.61 11.69
N GLU A 98 -4.97 1.88 12.24
CA GLU A 98 -5.18 1.79 13.70
C GLU A 98 -3.93 1.27 14.42
N GLU A 99 -3.16 0.39 13.77
CA GLU A 99 -1.92 -0.19 14.30
C GLU A 99 -0.66 0.64 13.98
N ALA A 100 -0.80 1.78 13.29
CA ALA A 100 0.33 2.66 13.00
C ALA A 100 0.77 3.41 14.27
N SER A 101 2.09 3.59 14.40
CA SER A 101 2.67 4.53 15.36
C SER A 101 3.16 5.76 14.62
N TYR A 102 3.08 6.92 15.26
CA TYR A 102 3.59 8.16 14.68
C TYR A 102 4.24 9.06 15.73
N LEU A 103 5.21 9.86 15.26
CA LEU A 103 5.84 10.93 16.02
C LEU A 103 5.69 12.22 15.24
N MET A 104 5.51 13.33 15.95
CA MET A 104 5.49 14.66 15.36
C MET A 104 6.45 15.57 16.10
N SER A 105 7.13 16.43 15.34
CA SER A 105 7.98 17.48 15.88
C SER A 105 7.86 18.73 15.00
N ARG A 106 8.28 19.86 15.56
CA ARG A 106 8.19 21.15 14.89
C ARG A 106 9.45 21.96 15.15
N SER A 107 9.98 22.58 14.10
CA SER A 107 11.14 23.47 14.20
C SER A 107 10.74 24.86 14.70
N ILE A 108 11.73 25.65 15.12
CA ILE A 108 11.51 27.05 15.54
C ILE A 108 11.13 27.96 14.36
N GLU A 109 11.55 27.59 13.16
CA GLU A 109 11.18 28.23 11.88
C GLU A 109 9.75 27.88 11.45
N GLY A 110 9.08 26.96 12.16
CA GLY A 110 7.68 26.64 11.96
C GLY A 110 7.42 25.41 11.09
N ALA A 111 8.45 24.79 10.51
CA ALA A 111 8.34 23.57 9.72
C ALA A 111 7.94 22.36 10.59
N TRP A 112 7.12 21.48 10.03
CA TRP A 112 6.70 20.24 10.69
C TRP A 112 7.50 19.06 10.17
N LEU A 113 7.76 18.11 11.05
CA LEU A 113 8.37 16.82 10.74
C LEU A 113 7.52 15.73 11.39
N ALA A 114 7.14 14.73 10.62
CA ALA A 114 6.39 13.58 11.11
C ALA A 114 7.10 12.29 10.73
N SER A 115 7.15 11.34 11.67
CA SER A 115 7.58 9.97 11.42
C SER A 115 6.38 9.03 11.54
N VAL A 116 6.28 8.05 10.65
CA VAL A 116 5.27 6.99 10.68
C VAL A 116 5.97 5.63 10.67
N PHE A 117 5.50 4.74 11.54
CA PHE A 117 5.95 3.37 11.65
C PHE A 117 4.75 2.43 11.49
N LEU A 118 4.75 1.63 10.42
CA LEU A 118 3.71 0.63 10.16
C LEU A 118 4.17 -0.75 10.62
N PRO A 119 3.24 -1.65 11.02
CA PRO A 119 3.57 -3.03 11.33
C PRO A 119 4.39 -3.71 10.22
N GLY A 120 5.48 -4.37 10.61
CA GLY A 120 6.37 -5.06 9.68
C GLY A 120 7.46 -4.20 9.06
N MET A 121 7.55 -2.91 9.39
CA MET A 121 8.70 -2.07 9.06
C MET A 121 9.86 -2.31 10.03
N GLU A 122 11.10 -2.20 9.54
CA GLU A 122 12.31 -2.19 10.38
C GLU A 122 12.61 -0.78 10.90
N GLU A 123 12.29 0.25 10.10
CA GLU A 123 12.57 1.65 10.39
C GLU A 123 11.33 2.51 10.15
N GLU A 124 11.20 3.60 10.91
CA GLU A 124 10.18 4.61 10.66
C GLU A 124 10.51 5.41 9.40
N VAL A 125 9.47 5.90 8.72
CA VAL A 125 9.63 6.82 7.59
C VAL A 125 9.27 8.22 8.03
N THR A 126 10.20 9.14 7.83
CA THR A 126 10.06 10.54 8.22
C THR A 126 9.84 11.42 7.01
N SER A 127 8.95 12.41 7.12
CA SER A 127 8.76 13.46 6.13
C SER A 127 8.54 14.82 6.77
N GLU A 128 8.93 15.87 6.04
CA GLU A 128 8.70 17.27 6.41
C GLU A 128 7.46 17.85 5.69
N GLY A 129 6.91 18.95 6.21
CA GLY A 129 5.79 19.62 5.57
C GLY A 129 5.52 21.03 6.13
N GLY A 130 4.80 21.84 5.34
CA GLY A 130 4.34 23.17 5.74
C GLY A 130 3.33 23.14 6.89
N SER A 131 2.58 22.04 7.01
CA SER A 131 1.64 21.76 8.09
C SER A 131 1.87 20.35 8.67
N LEU A 132 1.29 20.10 9.85
CA LEU A 132 1.28 18.76 10.44
C LEU A 132 0.56 17.77 9.51
N ALA A 133 -0.58 18.17 8.95
CA ALA A 133 -1.35 17.35 8.02
C ALA A 133 -0.51 16.89 6.81
N MET A 134 0.25 17.80 6.18
CA MET A 134 1.09 17.46 5.03
C MET A 134 2.29 16.59 5.43
N ALA A 135 3.00 16.92 6.51
CA ALA A 135 4.13 16.13 6.98
C ALA A 135 3.71 14.68 7.31
N LEU A 136 2.60 14.53 8.04
CA LEU A 136 2.09 13.23 8.48
C LEU A 136 1.56 12.41 7.30
N THR A 137 0.78 13.04 6.40
CA THR A 137 0.25 12.37 5.21
C THR A 137 1.39 11.92 4.31
N SER A 138 2.37 12.79 4.06
CA SER A 138 3.56 12.45 3.26
C SER A 138 4.32 11.24 3.84
N ALA A 139 4.60 11.26 5.15
CA ALA A 139 5.26 10.16 5.85
C ALA A 139 4.47 8.84 5.74
N LEU A 140 3.15 8.88 5.90
CA LEU A 140 2.27 7.73 5.74
C LEU A 140 2.27 7.18 4.30
N LEU A 141 2.15 8.04 3.30
CA LEU A 141 2.17 7.62 1.88
C LEU A 141 3.50 6.94 1.53
N ALA A 142 4.62 7.49 2.02
CA ALA A 142 5.94 6.89 1.84
C ALA A 142 6.09 5.55 2.59
N ALA A 143 5.57 5.45 3.82
CA ALA A 143 5.56 4.20 4.58
C ALA A 143 4.76 3.09 3.87
N LEU A 144 3.57 3.42 3.34
CA LEU A 144 2.74 2.49 2.56
C LEU A 144 3.44 2.04 1.27
N ALA A 145 4.10 2.97 0.57
CA ALA A 145 4.86 2.65 -0.65
C ALA A 145 6.08 1.75 -0.37
N HIS A 146 6.69 1.89 0.82
CA HIS A 146 7.82 1.08 1.28
C HIS A 146 7.40 -0.34 1.66
N VAL A 147 6.40 -0.49 2.54
CA VAL A 147 5.92 -1.80 3.00
C VAL A 147 5.44 -2.69 1.85
N THR A 148 4.80 -2.08 0.86
CA THR A 148 4.32 -2.80 -0.33
C THR A 148 5.44 -3.19 -1.30
N GLN A 149 6.62 -2.55 -1.23
CA GLN A 149 7.82 -3.00 -1.93
C GLN A 149 8.39 -4.27 -1.30
N SER A 150 8.59 -4.22 0.01
CA SER A 150 9.23 -5.29 0.79
C SER A 150 8.42 -6.58 0.73
N ASN A 151 7.09 -6.48 0.87
CA ASN A 151 6.20 -7.63 0.72
C ASN A 151 6.23 -8.24 -0.69
N GLY A 152 6.33 -7.41 -1.73
CA GLY A 152 6.47 -7.88 -3.10
C GLY A 152 7.75 -8.68 -3.35
N ALA A 153 8.88 -8.22 -2.80
CA ALA A 153 10.17 -8.91 -2.93
C ALA A 153 10.18 -10.27 -2.21
N VAL A 154 9.60 -10.34 -1.01
CA VAL A 154 9.50 -11.59 -0.24
C VAL A 154 8.60 -12.62 -0.94
N ALA A 155 7.47 -12.18 -1.52
CA ALA A 155 6.58 -13.07 -2.25
C ALA A 155 7.22 -13.65 -3.53
N VAL A 156 8.01 -12.86 -4.27
CA VAL A 156 8.76 -13.33 -5.44
C VAL A 156 9.84 -14.35 -5.02
N ALA A 157 10.60 -14.05 -3.96
CA ALA A 157 11.62 -14.96 -3.44
C ALA A 157 11.02 -16.29 -2.93
N ALA A 158 9.85 -16.26 -2.29
CA ALA A 158 9.14 -17.47 -1.86
C ALA A 158 8.71 -18.33 -3.07
N ARG A 159 8.12 -17.72 -4.10
CA ARG A 159 7.74 -18.42 -5.34
C ARG A 159 8.93 -19.04 -6.06
N GLU A 160 10.07 -18.34 -6.12
CA GLU A 160 11.29 -18.89 -6.72
C GLU A 160 11.84 -20.08 -5.93
N ARG A 161 11.76 -20.06 -4.59
CA ARG A 161 12.14 -21.20 -3.75
C ARG A 161 11.21 -22.40 -4.00
N ASP A 162 9.91 -22.20 -4.03
CA ASP A 162 8.93 -23.27 -4.27
C ASP A 162 9.10 -23.88 -5.67
N ALA A 163 9.33 -23.05 -6.70
CA ALA A 163 9.60 -23.53 -8.05
C ALA A 163 10.90 -24.36 -8.15
N ARG A 164 11.94 -24.00 -7.40
CA ARG A 164 13.19 -24.78 -7.32
C ARG A 164 13.01 -26.11 -6.58
N SER A 165 12.22 -26.13 -5.51
CA SER A 165 11.90 -27.37 -4.79
C SER A 165 11.10 -28.35 -5.65
N GLN A 166 10.11 -27.88 -6.41
CA GLN A 166 9.34 -28.72 -7.33
C GLN A 166 10.19 -29.24 -8.51
N GLY A 167 11.18 -28.47 -8.97
CA GLY A 167 12.13 -28.92 -10.00
C GLY A 167 13.14 -29.97 -9.50
N SER A 168 13.43 -29.99 -8.20
CA SER A 168 14.34 -30.95 -7.57
C SER A 168 13.69 -32.32 -7.32
N ASP A 169 12.41 -32.33 -6.94
CA ASP A 169 11.68 -33.58 -6.65
C ASP A 169 11.46 -34.44 -7.91
N ALA A 170 11.32 -33.81 -9.09
CA ALA A 170 11.21 -34.54 -10.35
C ALA A 170 12.50 -35.27 -10.79
N TYR A 171 13.67 -34.88 -10.25
CA TYR A 171 14.95 -35.53 -10.53
C TYR A 171 15.32 -36.60 -9.48
N ALA A 172 14.87 -36.44 -8.23
CA ALA A 172 15.22 -37.32 -7.12
C ALA A 172 14.55 -38.71 -7.18
N ASP A 173 13.39 -38.83 -7.83
CA ASP A 173 12.60 -40.08 -7.85
C ASP A 173 13.17 -41.20 -8.75
N ASN A 174 14.18 -40.91 -9.59
CA ASN A 174 14.75 -41.90 -10.52
C ASN A 174 16.18 -42.37 -10.19
N LEU A 175 16.79 -41.91 -9.09
CA LEU A 175 18.21 -42.20 -8.79
C LEU A 175 18.46 -43.54 -8.07
N TRP A 176 17.40 -44.25 -7.64
CA TRP A 176 17.54 -45.52 -6.90
C TRP A 176 17.13 -46.78 -7.67
N GLN A 177 16.68 -46.66 -8.93
CA GLN A 177 16.41 -47.83 -9.76
C GLN A 177 17.73 -48.43 -10.26
N ARG A 178 18.26 -49.41 -9.51
CA ARG A 178 19.36 -50.27 -9.97
C ARG A 178 18.95 -50.95 -11.30
N PRO A 179 19.80 -50.95 -12.34
CA PRO A 179 19.53 -51.74 -13.54
C PRO A 179 19.46 -53.22 -13.15
N ALA A 180 18.33 -53.86 -13.48
CA ALA A 180 18.15 -55.29 -13.32
C ALA A 180 19.21 -56.01 -14.16
N GLY A 181 19.91 -56.96 -13.52
CA GLY A 181 21.09 -57.62 -14.08
C GLY A 181 20.87 -58.19 -15.47
N THR A 182 21.82 -57.89 -16.36
CA THR A 182 21.99 -58.58 -17.64
C THR A 182 22.41 -60.02 -17.36
N LEU A 183 21.47 -60.97 -17.48
CA LEU A 183 21.81 -62.39 -17.55
C LEU A 183 22.47 -62.66 -18.90
N LEU A 184 23.77 -63.00 -18.84
CA LEU A 184 24.51 -63.62 -19.92
C LEU A 184 23.91 -64.99 -20.23
N ASN A 185 23.55 -65.22 -21.49
CA ASN A 185 23.57 -66.52 -22.17
C ASN A 185 23.89 -66.27 -23.64
#